data_AF-A0A4Y1ZV54-F1
#
_entry.id   AF-A0A4Y1ZV54-F1
#
_cell.length_a   1.000
_cell.length_b   1.000
_cell.length_c   1.000
_cell.angle_alpha   90.00
_cell.angle_beta   90.00
_cell.angle_gamma   90.00
#
_symmetry.space_group_name_H-M   'P 1'
#
loop_
_entity.id
_entity.type
_entity.pdbx_description
1 polymer ?
#
loop_
_entity_poly.entity_id
_entity_poly.type
_entity_poly.pdbx_seq_one_letter_code
_entity_poly.pdbx_strand_id
1 'polypeptide(L)'
;MAFIAFIYSCRYLKTMLSPPLQSLLDLCSIRIAYLMWTRRDVTKYRLQEICFDESADIVLDDVESLPLPAQLKSRISYNVKPAGKRLLRFVDLLRRKTQHENSKKWLTSDVLYECLILNADGLINQRKTADKILSSRILFKYSALFAFRLACVNFLEKEVLKLWIVVKQKLLYKISMEGSDPLRFPALYSDRFIFVKKPAIASGCKYVYEPTKFEFAPFPCTTETDEVLFWISYCLAKEKTMNIKEVPHFMGNDADWYEFSLESAAFSVNVACLDYFINFCKRKVEYDYVGIIKANFFLDRCDCEQPCFIFHFMLLNSQEKADLFREFPKIMVSHFLQWPLSQTFLENAEKIWILIPDQFKYWVLLKIFGILFHETPLLNPVTGSGGILSDYLGFNSPIHNVEHLRRIWIALWEISLDSDKLLVLNKIVFKSITHSKRYREFRTYFKTSGLRQKLLRLFLSNGEAVLELYEGETMKKSLRSLVSKYMPEDFEDLDRRCISFLKTQTKRYRMKMKKEMNEKIYCHNRRAMRYHRRRPNPLHENFLNFIRKQM
;
A
#
# COMPACT_ATOMS: atom_id res chain seq x y z
N MET A 1 -29.95 14.43 -17.40
CA MET A 1 -28.91 14.48 -18.46
C MET A 1 -27.52 14.12 -17.93
N ALA A 2 -26.99 14.74 -16.87
CA ALA A 2 -25.68 14.38 -16.29
C ALA A 2 -25.60 12.95 -15.70
N PHE A 3 -26.70 12.42 -15.18
CA PHE A 3 -26.79 11.04 -14.66
C PHE A 3 -26.81 9.99 -15.78
N ILE A 4 -27.35 10.33 -16.96
CA ILE A 4 -27.39 9.45 -18.14
C ILE A 4 -26.02 9.44 -18.83
N ALA A 5 -25.30 10.59 -18.85
CA ALA A 5 -23.91 10.64 -19.29
C ALA A 5 -22.98 9.80 -18.38
N PHE A 6 -23.21 9.80 -17.05
CA PHE A 6 -22.48 8.95 -16.10
C PHE A 6 -22.73 7.45 -16.34
N ILE A 7 -24.00 7.05 -16.56
CA ILE A 7 -24.37 5.68 -16.91
C ILE A 7 -23.76 5.25 -18.27
N TYR A 8 -23.65 6.17 -19.25
CA TYR A 8 -23.00 5.87 -20.53
C TYR A 8 -21.47 5.76 -20.41
N SER A 9 -20.81 6.57 -19.58
CA SER A 9 -19.37 6.41 -19.30
C SER A 9 -19.03 5.14 -18.51
N CYS A 10 -19.95 4.65 -17.66
CA CYS A 10 -19.78 3.35 -16.98
C CYS A 10 -20.11 2.15 -17.90
N ARG A 11 -21.01 2.29 -18.88
CA ARG A 11 -21.31 1.22 -19.86
C ARG A 11 -20.20 0.97 -20.87
N TYR A 12 -19.28 1.92 -21.08
CA TYR A 12 -18.16 1.78 -22.03
C TYR A 12 -16.91 1.08 -21.45
N LEU A 13 -16.92 0.69 -20.17
CA LEU A 13 -15.84 -0.09 -19.54
C LEU A 13 -16.33 -1.49 -19.14
N LYS A 14 -16.86 -2.26 -20.10
CA LYS A 14 -16.75 -3.73 -20.03
C LYS A 14 -15.29 -4.14 -20.32
N THR A 15 -14.36 -3.71 -19.46
CA THR A 15 -13.01 -4.28 -19.44
C THR A 15 -12.98 -5.43 -18.46
N MET A 16 -12.17 -6.46 -18.75
CA MET A 16 -12.15 -7.77 -18.09
C MET A 16 -12.02 -7.69 -16.54
N LEU A 17 -11.46 -6.59 -16.01
CA LEU A 17 -11.21 -6.33 -14.59
C LEU A 17 -11.46 -4.84 -14.27
N SER A 18 -12.72 -4.41 -14.26
CA SER A 18 -13.11 -3.11 -13.69
C SER A 18 -13.59 -3.30 -12.25
N PRO A 19 -13.26 -2.39 -11.31
CA PRO A 19 -13.84 -2.41 -9.97
C PRO A 19 -15.36 -2.33 -10.09
N PRO A 20 -16.10 -3.14 -9.33
CA PRO A 20 -17.55 -3.01 -9.24
C PRO A 20 -17.94 -1.65 -8.68
N LEU A 21 -19.14 -1.19 -9.04
CA LEU A 21 -19.80 -0.17 -8.24
C LEU A 21 -20.09 -0.77 -6.85
N GLN A 22 -19.47 -0.21 -5.82
CA GLN A 22 -19.77 -0.61 -4.44
C GLN A 22 -21.25 -0.35 -4.13
N SER A 23 -21.86 -1.22 -3.33
CA SER A 23 -23.21 -0.96 -2.85
C SER A 23 -23.22 0.35 -2.05
N LEU A 24 -24.35 1.06 -2.07
CA LEU A 24 -24.49 2.29 -1.28
C LEU A 24 -24.20 2.04 0.21
N LEU A 25 -24.56 0.86 0.71
CA LEU A 25 -24.28 0.44 2.08
C LEU A 25 -22.79 0.29 2.36
N ASP A 26 -22.02 -0.27 1.41
CA ASP A 26 -20.58 -0.43 1.58
C ASP A 26 -19.86 0.92 1.53
N LEU A 27 -20.28 1.82 0.62
CA LEU A 27 -19.78 3.19 0.56
C LEU A 27 -20.07 3.96 1.85
N CYS A 28 -21.28 3.84 2.38
CA CYS A 28 -21.65 4.42 3.67
C CYS A 28 -20.78 3.82 4.80
N SER A 29 -20.56 2.51 4.81
CA SER A 29 -19.73 1.83 5.81
C SER A 29 -18.28 2.30 5.78
N ILE A 30 -17.70 2.42 4.59
CA ILE A 30 -16.34 2.95 4.38
C ILE A 30 -16.26 4.41 4.83
N ARG A 31 -17.26 5.23 4.48
CA ARG A 31 -17.30 6.64 4.89
C ARG A 31 -17.37 6.78 6.39
N ILE A 32 -18.21 5.98 7.06
CA ILE A 32 -18.29 5.96 8.53
C ILE A 32 -16.94 5.55 9.10
N ALA A 33 -16.30 4.49 8.59
CA ALA A 33 -14.97 4.07 9.04
C ALA A 33 -13.95 5.21 8.96
N TYR A 34 -13.89 5.98 7.86
CA TYR A 34 -13.02 7.16 7.79
C TYR A 34 -13.38 8.23 8.82
N LEU A 35 -14.66 8.52 9.03
CA LEU A 35 -15.10 9.51 10.02
C LEU A 35 -14.75 9.10 11.45
N MET A 36 -14.81 7.81 11.77
CA MET A 36 -14.39 7.30 13.07
C MET A 36 -12.89 7.53 13.29
N TRP A 37 -12.07 7.33 12.25
CA TRP A 37 -10.65 7.66 12.32
C TRP A 37 -10.37 9.15 12.43
N THR A 38 -11.09 10.03 11.72
CA THR A 38 -10.81 11.47 11.77
C THR A 38 -11.21 12.12 13.09
N ARG A 39 -12.12 11.51 13.87
CA ARG A 39 -12.39 11.90 15.27
C ARG A 39 -11.21 11.65 16.21
N ARG A 40 -10.28 10.78 15.82
CA ARG A 40 -9.03 10.52 16.54
C ARG A 40 -7.91 11.38 15.97
N ASP A 41 -6.89 11.68 16.78
CA ASP A 41 -5.72 12.45 16.32
C ASP A 41 -4.77 11.57 15.52
N VAL A 42 -5.19 11.25 14.29
CA VAL A 42 -4.43 10.40 13.36
C VAL A 42 -3.07 10.98 13.00
N THR A 43 -2.85 12.27 13.25
CA THR A 43 -1.61 12.98 12.98
C THR A 43 -0.53 12.69 14.05
N LYS A 44 -0.91 12.11 15.20
CA LYS A 44 0.02 11.68 16.24
C LYS A 44 0.66 10.34 15.95
N TYR A 45 0.01 9.48 15.19
CA TYR A 45 0.57 8.19 14.83
C TYR A 45 1.66 8.38 13.77
N ARG A 46 2.91 8.06 14.14
CA ARG A 46 3.92 7.68 13.13
C ARG A 46 3.60 6.25 12.68
N LEU A 47 4.17 5.79 11.57
CA LEU A 47 4.01 4.44 10.98
C LEU A 47 4.48 3.27 11.90
N GLN A 48 4.38 3.39 13.22
CA GLN A 48 4.59 2.30 14.16
C GLN A 48 3.33 1.45 14.18
N GLU A 49 3.43 0.25 13.61
CA GLU A 49 2.35 -0.74 13.50
C GLU A 49 1.70 -1.07 14.86
N ILE A 50 2.50 -1.17 15.92
CA ILE A 50 2.03 -1.40 17.29
C ILE A 50 1.07 -0.28 17.76
N CYS A 51 1.40 0.99 17.49
CA CYS A 51 0.52 2.11 17.84
C CYS A 51 -0.73 2.17 16.95
N PHE A 52 -0.67 1.61 15.74
CA PHE A 52 -1.82 1.55 14.84
C PHE A 52 -2.85 0.53 15.32
N ASP A 53 -2.43 -0.69 15.69
CA ASP A 53 -3.38 -1.72 16.13
C ASP A 53 -4.08 -1.35 17.44
N GLU A 54 -3.35 -0.81 18.43
CA GLU A 54 -3.97 -0.28 19.66
C GLU A 54 -5.03 0.80 19.35
N SER A 55 -4.75 1.66 18.37
CA SER A 55 -5.71 2.70 17.96
C SER A 55 -6.87 2.13 17.16
N ALA A 56 -6.63 1.11 16.34
CA ALA A 56 -7.66 0.44 15.58
C ALA A 56 -8.65 -0.28 16.50
N ASP A 57 -8.17 -0.91 17.58
CA ASP A 57 -9.00 -1.57 18.58
C ASP A 57 -9.92 -0.55 19.29
N ILE A 58 -9.39 0.62 19.66
CA ILE A 58 -10.21 1.72 20.21
C ILE A 58 -11.28 2.18 19.21
N VAL A 59 -10.93 2.32 17.93
CA VAL A 59 -11.90 2.73 16.90
C VAL A 59 -12.94 1.63 16.67
N LEU A 60 -12.57 0.35 16.77
CA LEU A 60 -13.51 -0.77 16.71
C LEU A 60 -14.48 -0.74 17.89
N ASP A 61 -13.99 -0.50 19.11
CA ASP A 61 -14.84 -0.33 20.30
C ASP A 61 -15.83 0.83 20.12
N ASP A 62 -15.37 1.95 19.55
CA ASP A 62 -16.25 3.08 19.23
C ASP A 62 -17.34 2.68 18.21
N VAL A 63 -17.01 1.85 17.21
CA VAL A 63 -17.98 1.34 16.22
C VAL A 63 -19.01 0.43 16.89
N GLU A 64 -18.59 -0.42 17.82
CA GLU A 64 -19.50 -1.28 18.57
C GLU A 64 -20.43 -0.48 19.49
N SER A 65 -20.02 0.71 19.94
CA SER A 65 -20.85 1.63 20.73
C SER A 65 -21.93 2.37 19.92
N LEU A 66 -21.87 2.35 18.57
CA LEU A 66 -22.83 3.09 17.73
C LEU A 66 -24.27 2.55 17.91
N PRO A 67 -25.30 3.41 17.84
CA PRO A 67 -26.70 2.98 17.89
C PRO A 67 -27.16 2.43 16.53
N LEU A 68 -26.49 1.39 16.03
CA LEU A 68 -26.74 0.76 14.72
C LEU A 68 -27.03 -0.74 14.87
N PRO A 69 -27.78 -1.36 13.94
CA PRO A 69 -27.94 -2.80 13.87
C PRO A 69 -26.60 -3.54 13.78
N ALA A 70 -26.52 -4.73 14.39
CA ALA A 70 -25.30 -5.54 14.45
C ALA A 70 -24.70 -5.83 13.06
N GLN A 71 -25.55 -6.07 12.06
CA GLN A 71 -25.11 -6.31 10.68
C GLN A 71 -24.39 -5.10 10.07
N LEU A 72 -24.83 -3.87 10.38
CA LEU A 72 -24.17 -2.64 9.91
C LEU A 72 -22.89 -2.36 10.68
N LYS A 73 -22.88 -2.60 12.00
CA LYS A 73 -21.65 -2.51 12.82
C LYS A 73 -20.56 -3.42 12.26
N SER A 74 -20.89 -4.69 12.04
CA SER A 74 -19.99 -5.68 11.43
C SER A 74 -19.42 -5.18 10.09
N ARG A 75 -20.26 -4.65 9.20
CA ARG A 75 -19.81 -4.07 7.92
C ARG A 75 -18.85 -2.89 8.08
N ILE A 76 -19.12 -1.99 9.03
CA ILE A 76 -18.22 -0.87 9.34
C ILE A 76 -16.90 -1.40 9.89
N SER A 77 -16.94 -2.34 10.85
CA SER A 77 -15.78 -2.95 11.49
C SER A 77 -14.81 -3.58 10.48
N TYR A 78 -15.32 -4.25 9.43
CA TYR A 78 -14.49 -4.78 8.34
C TYR A 78 -13.68 -3.70 7.60
N ASN A 79 -14.17 -2.46 7.58
CA ASN A 79 -13.55 -1.35 6.88
C ASN A 79 -12.67 -0.46 7.78
N VAL A 80 -12.73 -0.61 9.11
CA VAL A 80 -11.97 0.23 10.06
C VAL A 80 -10.47 0.15 9.80
N LYS A 81 -9.85 -1.03 9.90
CA LYS A 81 -8.40 -1.18 9.68
C LYS A 81 -7.95 -0.71 8.30
N PRO A 82 -8.57 -1.11 7.17
CA PRO A 82 -8.11 -0.67 5.86
C PRO A 82 -8.29 0.84 5.62
N ALA A 83 -9.42 1.43 6.06
CA ALA A 83 -9.63 2.88 5.96
C ALA A 83 -8.60 3.66 6.79
N GLY A 84 -8.30 3.21 8.01
CA GLY A 84 -7.30 3.80 8.88
C GLY A 84 -5.90 3.81 8.28
N LYS A 85 -5.44 2.65 7.77
CA LYS A 85 -4.14 2.53 7.09
C LYS A 85 -4.05 3.46 5.89
N ARG A 86 -5.13 3.56 5.10
CA ARG A 86 -5.17 4.45 3.93
C ARG A 86 -5.14 5.93 4.33
N LEU A 87 -5.91 6.32 5.35
CA LEU A 87 -5.90 7.67 5.88
C LEU A 87 -4.51 8.05 6.41
N LEU A 88 -3.85 7.14 7.14
CA LEU A 88 -2.51 7.35 7.65
C LEU A 88 -1.50 7.56 6.52
N ARG A 89 -1.54 6.74 5.46
CA ARG A 89 -0.69 6.92 4.26
C ARG A 89 -0.95 8.26 3.58
N PHE A 90 -2.21 8.66 3.44
CA PHE A 90 -2.56 9.97 2.88
C PHE A 90 -2.00 11.13 3.72
N VAL A 91 -2.19 11.09 5.04
CA VAL A 91 -1.68 12.10 5.96
C VAL A 91 -0.14 12.14 5.94
N ASP A 92 0.50 10.98 5.92
CA ASP A 92 1.96 10.87 5.87
C ASP A 92 2.51 11.45 4.55
N LEU A 93 1.92 11.11 3.40
CA LEU A 93 2.26 11.69 2.10
C LEU A 93 2.18 13.23 2.14
N LEU A 94 1.04 13.77 2.58
CA LEU A 94 0.87 15.22 2.70
C LEU A 94 1.91 15.83 3.63
N ARG A 95 2.15 15.26 4.81
CA ARG A 95 3.12 15.80 5.78
C ARG A 95 4.55 15.76 5.26
N ARG A 96 4.94 14.66 4.60
CA ARG A 96 6.27 14.53 3.97
C ARG A 96 6.51 15.61 2.93
N LYS A 97 5.49 15.89 2.11
CA LYS A 97 5.64 16.78 0.95
C LYS A 97 5.35 18.27 1.24
N THR A 98 4.62 18.60 2.30
CA THR A 98 4.14 19.99 2.53
C THR A 98 4.66 20.66 3.80
N GLN A 99 4.96 19.92 4.86
CA GLN A 99 5.42 20.47 6.15
C GLN A 99 6.95 20.54 6.18
N HIS A 100 7.60 21.31 7.07
CA HIS A 100 9.04 21.20 7.40
C HIS A 100 9.20 20.44 8.74
N GLU A 101 10.37 19.87 9.04
CA GLU A 101 10.62 19.17 10.33
C GLU A 101 10.32 20.05 11.57
N ASN A 102 10.41 21.37 11.41
CA ASN A 102 10.17 22.36 12.47
C ASN A 102 8.82 23.10 12.32
N SER A 103 7.93 22.67 11.41
CA SER A 103 6.64 23.36 11.22
C SER A 103 5.56 22.86 12.18
N LYS A 104 4.69 23.77 12.64
CA LYS A 104 3.48 23.42 13.42
C LYS A 104 2.64 22.39 12.65
N LYS A 105 1.98 21.48 13.38
CA LYS A 105 1.04 20.52 12.76
C LYS A 105 -0.15 21.28 12.18
N TRP A 106 -0.16 21.48 10.86
CA TRP A 106 -1.23 22.20 10.15
C TRP A 106 -2.40 21.30 9.73
N LEU A 107 -2.12 20.02 9.50
CA LEU A 107 -3.15 18.99 9.31
C LEU A 107 -3.58 18.53 10.70
N THR A 108 -4.79 18.89 11.11
CA THR A 108 -5.42 18.44 12.36
C THR A 108 -6.57 17.47 12.08
N SER A 109 -7.04 16.77 13.11
CA SER A 109 -8.25 15.96 13.06
C SER A 109 -9.46 16.72 12.53
N ASP A 110 -9.67 17.95 13.00
CA ASP A 110 -10.82 18.76 12.61
C ASP A 110 -10.79 19.11 11.11
N VAL A 111 -9.61 19.49 10.59
CA VAL A 111 -9.43 19.75 9.16
C VAL A 111 -9.73 18.49 8.35
N LEU A 112 -9.24 17.32 8.79
CA LEU A 112 -9.49 16.05 8.10
C LEU A 112 -10.97 15.66 8.18
N TYR A 113 -11.62 15.84 9.33
CA TYR A 113 -13.04 15.54 9.53
C TYR A 113 -13.91 16.38 8.60
N GLU A 114 -13.66 17.68 8.50
CA GLU A 114 -14.44 18.58 7.66
C GLU A 114 -14.14 18.44 6.18
N CYS A 115 -12.87 18.25 5.81
CA CYS A 115 -12.43 18.43 4.43
C CYS A 115 -12.21 17.13 3.64
N LEU A 116 -12.19 15.96 4.29
CA LEU A 116 -11.97 14.69 3.60
C LEU A 116 -13.10 14.42 2.58
N ILE A 117 -12.72 14.26 1.32
CA ILE A 117 -13.63 13.92 0.23
C ILE A 117 -13.28 12.53 -0.29
N LEU A 118 -14.31 11.69 -0.44
CA LEU A 118 -14.20 10.37 -1.03
C LEU A 118 -14.72 10.38 -2.47
N ASN A 119 -14.13 9.56 -3.31
CA ASN A 119 -14.62 9.18 -4.62
C ASN A 119 -15.80 8.20 -4.50
N ALA A 120 -16.46 7.93 -5.63
CA ALA A 120 -17.59 6.99 -5.71
C ALA A 120 -17.19 5.52 -5.45
N ASP A 121 -15.89 5.21 -5.44
CA ASP A 121 -15.31 3.91 -5.08
C ASP A 121 -14.89 3.83 -3.59
N GLY A 122 -15.24 4.85 -2.79
CA GLY A 122 -14.91 4.92 -1.36
C GLY A 122 -13.46 5.35 -1.08
N LEU A 123 -12.69 5.74 -2.10
CA LEU A 123 -11.29 6.11 -1.95
C LEU A 123 -11.11 7.61 -1.70
N ILE A 124 -10.06 7.99 -0.97
CA ILE A 124 -9.75 9.41 -0.73
C ILE A 124 -9.46 10.11 -2.06
N ASN A 125 -10.24 11.15 -2.37
CA ASN A 125 -9.96 12.07 -3.46
C ASN A 125 -8.96 13.12 -2.97
N GLN A 126 -7.67 12.90 -3.26
CA GLN A 126 -6.60 13.77 -2.78
C GLN A 126 -6.78 15.23 -3.24
N ARG A 127 -7.01 15.43 -4.55
CA ARG A 127 -7.14 16.76 -5.18
C ARG A 127 -8.31 17.56 -4.62
N LYS A 128 -9.52 16.97 -4.59
CA LYS A 128 -10.72 17.63 -4.03
C LYS A 128 -10.59 17.87 -2.53
N THR A 129 -10.00 16.93 -1.80
CA THR A 129 -9.72 17.10 -0.37
C THR A 129 -8.80 18.30 -0.16
N ALA A 130 -7.69 18.40 -0.91
CA ALA A 130 -6.76 19.52 -0.83
C ALA A 130 -7.42 20.87 -1.23
N ASP A 131 -8.24 20.86 -2.28
CA ASP A 131 -9.00 22.03 -2.72
C ASP A 131 -9.97 22.55 -1.64
N LYS A 132 -10.68 21.62 -0.98
CA LYS A 132 -11.55 21.94 0.16
C LYS A 132 -10.76 22.43 1.37
N ILE A 133 -9.61 21.82 1.64
CA ILE A 133 -8.69 22.24 2.70
C ILE A 133 -8.21 23.68 2.46
N LEU A 134 -7.80 24.03 1.23
CA LEU A 134 -7.36 25.39 0.87
C LEU A 134 -8.50 26.41 0.90
N SER A 135 -9.71 25.99 0.52
CA SER A 135 -10.91 26.82 0.58
C SER A 135 -11.44 27.02 2.00
N SER A 136 -11.00 26.20 2.96
CA SER A 136 -11.39 26.34 4.35
C SER A 136 -10.76 27.62 4.94
N ARG A 137 -11.58 28.38 5.69
CA ARG A 137 -11.07 29.53 6.47
C ARG A 137 -10.04 29.14 7.53
N ILE A 138 -9.89 27.84 7.78
CA ILE A 138 -9.00 27.27 8.79
C ILE A 138 -7.53 27.48 8.40
N LEU A 139 -7.18 27.43 7.11
CA LEU A 139 -5.77 27.37 6.67
C LEU A 139 -5.09 28.72 6.47
N PHE A 140 -5.84 29.72 5.99
CA PHE A 140 -5.33 31.07 5.73
C PHE A 140 -4.85 31.79 7.00
N LYS A 141 -5.30 31.35 8.19
CA LYS A 141 -4.87 31.89 9.48
C LYS A 141 -3.41 31.56 9.83
N TYR A 142 -2.75 30.67 9.07
CA TYR A 142 -1.66 29.87 9.64
C TYR A 142 -0.36 29.82 8.82
N SER A 143 -0.38 29.69 7.48
CA SER A 143 0.83 29.85 6.64
C SER A 143 0.55 29.83 5.13
N ALA A 144 0.80 30.93 4.43
CA ALA A 144 0.74 31.00 2.96
C ALA A 144 1.71 30.02 2.27
N LEU A 145 2.86 29.73 2.88
CA LEU A 145 3.83 28.74 2.37
C LEU A 145 3.28 27.31 2.43
N PHE A 146 2.58 26.97 3.50
CA PHE A 146 1.97 25.65 3.62
C PHE A 146 0.84 25.49 2.60
N ALA A 147 -0.01 26.52 2.45
CA ALA A 147 -1.04 26.54 1.42
C ALA A 147 -0.45 26.37 0.02
N PHE A 148 0.63 27.09 -0.30
CA PHE A 148 1.30 26.99 -1.59
C PHE A 148 1.84 25.58 -1.85
N ARG A 149 2.55 24.98 -0.89
CA ARG A 149 3.06 23.60 -1.03
C ARG A 149 1.92 22.59 -1.15
N LEU A 150 0.84 22.74 -0.38
CA LEU A 150 -0.33 21.89 -0.49
C LEU A 150 -0.96 21.97 -1.89
N ALA A 151 -1.08 23.18 -2.45
CA ALA A 151 -1.56 23.40 -3.80
C ALA A 151 -0.63 22.76 -4.86
N CYS A 152 0.69 22.92 -4.70
CA CYS A 152 1.69 22.34 -5.59
C CYS A 152 1.63 20.80 -5.60
N VAL A 153 1.67 20.18 -4.42
CA VAL A 153 1.64 18.72 -4.27
C VAL A 153 0.36 18.12 -4.84
N ASN A 154 -0.76 18.84 -4.79
CA ASN A 154 -2.05 18.38 -5.34
C ASN A 154 -2.35 18.94 -6.74
N PHE A 155 -1.38 19.59 -7.39
CA PHE A 155 -1.48 20.13 -8.76
C PHE A 155 -2.70 21.05 -8.98
N LEU A 156 -2.99 21.90 -8.00
CA LEU A 156 -4.09 22.87 -8.03
C LEU A 156 -3.63 24.18 -8.70
N GLU A 157 -3.41 24.15 -10.02
CA GLU A 157 -2.81 25.26 -10.79
C GLU A 157 -3.35 26.65 -10.45
N LYS A 158 -4.68 26.81 -10.39
CA LYS A 158 -5.30 28.11 -10.08
C LYS A 158 -4.88 28.65 -8.72
N GLU A 159 -4.86 27.78 -7.69
CA GLU A 159 -4.43 28.17 -6.35
C GLU A 159 -2.91 28.38 -6.27
N VAL A 160 -2.12 27.58 -7.01
CA VAL A 160 -0.67 27.78 -7.12
C VAL A 160 -0.36 29.18 -7.65
N LEU A 161 -0.95 29.56 -8.78
CA LEU A 161 -0.71 30.87 -9.41
C LEU A 161 -1.14 32.03 -8.50
N LYS A 162 -2.28 31.88 -7.81
CA LYS A 162 -2.77 32.86 -6.84
C LYS A 162 -1.83 33.03 -5.64
N LEU A 163 -1.36 31.92 -5.07
CA LEU A 163 -0.52 31.92 -3.88
C LEU A 163 0.93 32.33 -4.19
N TRP A 164 1.40 32.06 -5.40
CA TRP A 164 2.76 32.37 -5.85
C TRP A 164 3.17 33.82 -5.59
N ILE A 165 2.28 34.77 -5.90
CA ILE A 165 2.49 36.21 -5.69
C ILE A 165 2.88 36.53 -4.24
N VAL A 166 2.30 35.78 -3.28
CA VAL A 166 2.51 35.98 -1.84
C VAL A 166 3.80 35.31 -1.35
N VAL A 167 4.19 34.19 -1.94
CA VAL A 167 5.26 33.33 -1.40
C VAL A 167 6.58 33.39 -2.16
N LYS A 168 6.58 33.92 -3.39
CA LYS A 168 7.71 33.91 -4.34
C LYS A 168 9.04 34.28 -3.67
N GLN A 169 9.16 35.51 -3.18
CA GLN A 169 10.43 36.04 -2.66
C GLN A 169 10.99 35.14 -1.53
N LYS A 170 10.11 34.69 -0.65
CA LYS A 170 10.49 33.84 0.49
C LYS A 170 10.97 32.46 0.06
N LEU A 171 10.35 31.86 -0.96
CA LEU A 171 10.77 30.55 -1.49
C LEU A 171 12.08 30.65 -2.27
N LEU A 172 12.22 31.66 -3.15
CA LEU A 172 13.43 31.84 -3.94
C LEU A 172 14.65 32.11 -3.03
N TYR A 173 14.50 32.98 -2.03
CA TYR A 173 15.54 33.23 -1.03
C TYR A 173 15.93 31.96 -0.28
N LYS A 174 14.95 31.17 0.16
CA LYS A 174 15.20 29.90 0.84
C LYS A 174 16.03 28.95 -0.03
N ILE A 175 15.60 28.72 -1.28
CA ILE A 175 16.29 27.81 -2.22
C ILE A 175 17.73 28.30 -2.47
N SER A 176 17.91 29.61 -2.68
CA SER A 176 19.24 30.19 -2.87
C SER A 176 20.16 29.97 -1.67
N MET A 177 19.63 30.13 -0.44
CA MET A 177 20.40 29.93 0.78
C MET A 177 20.76 28.46 1.01
N GLU A 178 19.82 27.54 0.80
CA GLU A 178 20.06 26.09 0.93
C GLU A 178 21.10 25.61 -0.10
N GLY A 179 21.07 26.14 -1.32
CA GLY A 179 22.03 25.83 -2.36
C GLY A 179 23.45 26.36 -2.14
N SER A 180 23.62 27.38 -1.28
CA SER A 180 24.93 28.01 -1.00
C SER A 180 25.70 27.38 0.17
N ASP A 181 25.01 26.70 1.10
CA ASP A 181 25.63 26.06 2.28
C ASP A 181 25.19 24.60 2.41
N PRO A 182 25.68 23.71 1.52
CA PRO A 182 25.36 22.28 1.57
C PRO A 182 25.97 21.57 2.79
N LEU A 183 26.90 22.18 3.53
CA LEU A 183 27.56 21.59 4.71
C LEU A 183 26.71 21.69 5.99
N ARG A 184 25.84 22.72 6.13
CA ARG A 184 24.83 22.80 7.21
C ARG A 184 23.74 21.74 7.14
N PHE A 185 23.58 21.12 5.98
CA PHE A 185 22.68 19.99 5.77
C PHE A 185 23.55 18.76 5.54
N PRO A 186 24.10 18.12 6.59
CA PRO A 186 25.01 17.00 6.42
C PRO A 186 24.33 15.92 5.57
N ALA A 187 24.68 15.92 4.29
CA ALA A 187 24.48 14.82 3.38
C ALA A 187 25.44 13.73 3.86
N LEU A 188 25.09 13.06 4.95
CA LEU A 188 25.60 11.72 5.21
C LEU A 188 25.22 10.90 3.99
N TYR A 189 26.22 10.74 3.11
CA TYR A 189 26.27 9.85 1.96
C TYR A 189 24.89 9.56 1.40
N SER A 190 24.42 10.49 0.57
CA SER A 190 23.12 10.42 -0.06
C SER A 190 23.01 9.13 -0.87
N ASP A 191 22.49 8.04 -0.29
CA ASP A 191 21.83 6.93 -1.01
C ASP A 191 20.55 7.44 -1.70
N ARG A 192 20.61 8.58 -2.37
CA ARG A 192 19.52 9.03 -3.23
C ARG A 192 19.87 8.66 -4.63
N PHE A 193 18.86 8.09 -5.23
CA PHE A 193 18.85 7.76 -6.61
C PHE A 193 18.86 9.06 -7.43
N ILE A 194 19.91 9.28 -8.22
CA ILE A 194 19.87 10.30 -9.26
C ILE A 194 19.03 9.70 -10.39
N PHE A 195 18.09 10.47 -10.93
CA PHE A 195 17.43 10.08 -12.17
C PHE A 195 18.44 10.18 -13.29
N VAL A 196 19.00 9.04 -13.68
CA VAL A 196 19.87 8.95 -14.85
C VAL A 196 18.98 8.54 -16.01
N LYS A 197 19.07 9.28 -17.10
CA LYS A 197 18.42 8.90 -18.36
C LYS A 197 19.08 7.62 -18.84
N LYS A 198 18.39 6.48 -18.74
CA LYS A 198 18.93 5.22 -19.27
C LYS A 198 18.55 5.08 -20.74
N PRO A 199 19.44 4.56 -21.60
CA PRO A 199 19.00 4.02 -22.88
C PRO A 199 17.95 2.95 -22.58
N ALA A 200 16.80 3.02 -23.25
CA ALA A 200 15.62 2.23 -22.96
C ALA A 200 15.93 0.73 -22.95
N ILE A 201 16.18 0.16 -21.78
CA ILE A 201 16.30 -1.28 -21.59
C ILE A 201 15.11 -1.71 -20.73
N ALA A 202 14.24 -2.50 -21.36
CA ALA A 202 13.14 -3.31 -20.82
C ALA A 202 12.05 -2.63 -19.96
N SER A 203 12.26 -1.44 -19.39
CA SER A 203 11.42 -0.86 -18.33
C SER A 203 10.45 0.25 -18.78
N GLY A 204 10.45 0.67 -20.05
CA GLY A 204 9.57 1.74 -20.57
C GLY A 204 9.78 3.15 -19.97
N CYS A 205 10.42 3.27 -18.80
CA CYS A 205 10.78 4.55 -18.18
C CYS A 205 12.07 5.10 -18.76
N LYS A 206 12.09 6.40 -19.07
CA LYS A 206 13.30 7.06 -19.59
C LYS A 206 14.27 7.42 -18.48
N TYR A 207 13.76 7.64 -17.27
CA TYR A 207 14.59 7.96 -16.13
C TYR A 207 14.51 6.81 -15.12
N VAL A 208 15.67 6.29 -14.72
CA VAL A 208 15.75 5.26 -13.68
C VAL A 208 16.49 5.84 -12.50
N TYR A 209 15.98 5.49 -11.33
CA TYR A 209 16.64 5.71 -10.07
C TYR A 209 17.89 4.83 -9.98
N GLU A 210 19.08 5.40 -10.17
CA GLU A 210 20.33 4.68 -9.91
C GLU A 210 20.88 5.03 -8.53
N PRO A 211 21.09 4.05 -7.63
CA PRO A 211 21.76 4.31 -6.37
C PRO A 211 23.21 4.68 -6.67
N THR A 212 23.53 5.96 -6.57
CA THR A 212 24.91 6.42 -6.76
C THR A 212 25.74 6.02 -5.55
N LYS A 213 26.70 5.11 -5.76
CA LYS A 213 27.70 4.73 -4.76
C LYS A 213 28.93 5.66 -4.75
N PHE A 214 28.85 6.88 -5.30
CA PHE A 214 30.02 7.71 -5.54
C PHE A 214 30.03 9.04 -4.78
N GLU A 215 31.25 9.37 -4.34
CA GLU A 215 31.70 10.63 -3.73
C GLU A 215 31.60 11.78 -4.73
N PHE A 216 30.42 12.39 -4.86
CA PHE A 216 30.30 13.67 -5.56
C PHE A 216 30.59 14.83 -4.60
N ALA A 217 31.16 15.91 -5.15
CA ALA A 217 31.21 17.23 -4.50
C ALA A 217 29.82 17.62 -3.96
N PRO A 218 29.73 18.49 -2.94
CA PRO A 218 28.44 18.88 -2.39
C PRO A 218 27.60 19.57 -3.48
N PHE A 219 26.69 18.80 -4.08
CA PHE A 219 25.71 19.33 -5.01
C PHE A 219 24.89 20.40 -4.29
N PRO A 220 24.60 21.54 -4.94
CA PRO A 220 23.59 22.44 -4.41
C PRO A 220 22.31 21.67 -4.14
N CYS A 221 21.58 22.03 -3.09
CA CYS A 221 20.41 21.26 -2.70
C CYS A 221 19.32 22.14 -2.10
N THR A 222 18.11 21.60 -2.01
CA THR A 222 16.98 22.26 -1.37
C THR A 222 16.11 21.27 -0.63
N THR A 223 15.43 21.72 0.41
CA THR A 223 14.44 20.90 1.12
C THR A 223 13.06 20.90 0.45
N GLU A 224 12.87 21.68 -0.62
CA GLU A 224 11.63 21.65 -1.42
C GLU A 224 11.51 20.38 -2.27
N THR A 225 10.28 19.89 -2.45
CA THR A 225 10.01 18.67 -3.21
C THR A 225 9.96 18.92 -4.71
N ASP A 226 10.11 17.85 -5.49
CA ASP A 226 10.06 17.87 -6.95
C ASP A 226 8.80 18.58 -7.48
N GLU A 227 7.64 18.32 -6.89
CA GLU A 227 6.38 18.97 -7.30
C GLU A 227 6.43 20.48 -7.08
N VAL A 228 7.01 20.93 -5.95
CA VAL A 228 7.15 22.35 -5.65
C VAL A 228 8.14 23.00 -6.63
N LEU A 229 9.24 22.33 -6.94
CA LEU A 229 10.24 22.82 -7.90
C LEU A 229 9.68 22.94 -9.32
N PHE A 230 8.86 21.97 -9.75
CA PHE A 230 8.10 22.06 -11.00
C PHE A 230 7.22 23.31 -11.03
N TRP A 231 6.41 23.52 -9.99
CA TRP A 231 5.48 24.64 -9.94
C TRP A 231 6.18 26.00 -9.83
N ILE A 232 7.29 26.09 -9.10
CA ILE A 232 8.13 27.30 -9.07
C ILE A 232 8.60 27.64 -10.49
N SER A 233 9.12 26.65 -11.21
CA SER A 233 9.64 26.84 -12.57
C SER A 233 8.53 27.19 -13.55
N TYR A 234 7.36 26.56 -13.42
CA TYR A 234 6.17 26.90 -14.18
C TYR A 234 5.71 28.34 -13.94
N CYS A 235 5.69 28.80 -12.68
CA CYS A 235 5.29 30.16 -12.34
C CYS A 235 6.28 31.19 -12.89
N LEU A 236 7.58 30.95 -12.75
CA LEU A 236 8.63 31.81 -13.30
C LEU A 236 8.55 31.89 -14.84
N ALA A 237 8.27 30.77 -15.49
CA ALA A 237 8.08 30.73 -16.95
C ALA A 237 6.88 31.60 -17.38
N LYS A 238 5.74 31.47 -16.67
CA LYS A 238 4.55 32.29 -16.94
C LYS A 238 4.78 33.78 -16.72
N GLU A 239 5.43 34.17 -15.62
CA GLU A 239 5.74 35.58 -15.33
C GLU A 239 6.57 36.24 -16.42
N LYS A 240 7.45 35.47 -17.06
CA LYS A 240 8.32 35.96 -18.13
C LYS A 240 7.79 35.69 -19.53
N THR A 241 6.58 35.14 -19.67
CA THR A 241 6.02 34.77 -20.98
C THR A 241 6.94 33.83 -21.79
N MET A 242 7.69 32.97 -21.11
CA MET A 242 8.60 32.00 -21.74
C MET A 242 8.05 30.57 -21.68
N ASN A 243 8.57 29.69 -22.53
CA ASN A 243 8.27 28.28 -22.40
C ASN A 243 8.96 27.71 -21.15
N ILE A 244 8.31 26.81 -20.40
CA ILE A 244 8.96 26.14 -19.26
C ILE A 244 10.24 25.39 -19.66
N LYS A 245 10.35 24.97 -20.92
CA LYS A 245 11.59 24.35 -21.47
C LYS A 245 12.79 25.30 -21.48
N GLU A 246 12.56 26.61 -21.44
CA GLU A 246 13.61 27.62 -21.36
C GLU A 246 14.07 27.86 -19.91
N VAL A 247 13.30 27.41 -18.91
CA VAL A 247 13.74 27.41 -17.51
C VAL A 247 14.65 26.20 -17.29
N PRO A 248 15.90 26.39 -16.84
CA PRO A 248 16.83 25.29 -16.62
C PRO A 248 16.21 24.24 -15.69
N HIS A 249 16.25 22.97 -16.06
CA HIS A 249 15.70 21.92 -15.21
C HIS A 249 16.57 21.72 -13.97
N PHE A 250 15.94 21.50 -12.80
CA PHE A 250 16.67 21.36 -11.53
C PHE A 250 17.55 20.12 -11.47
N MET A 251 17.29 19.12 -12.31
CA MET A 251 18.15 17.92 -12.47
C MET A 251 19.25 18.08 -13.52
N GLY A 252 19.30 19.20 -14.24
CA GLY A 252 20.26 19.44 -15.33
C GLY A 252 19.62 19.49 -16.72
N ASN A 253 20.43 19.83 -17.72
CA ASN A 253 19.93 20.29 -19.02
C ASN A 253 19.22 19.21 -19.87
N ASP A 254 19.41 17.92 -19.57
CA ASP A 254 18.88 16.81 -20.37
C ASP A 254 17.49 16.31 -19.93
N ALA A 255 16.89 16.95 -18.92
CA ALA A 255 15.62 16.53 -18.32
C ALA A 255 14.44 17.42 -18.77
N ASP A 256 13.36 16.80 -19.23
CA ASP A 256 12.11 17.50 -19.55
C ASP A 256 11.23 17.64 -18.29
N TRP A 257 10.81 18.86 -17.98
CA TRP A 257 10.00 19.19 -16.80
C TRP A 257 8.71 18.37 -16.67
N TYR A 258 8.02 18.13 -17.78
CA TYR A 258 6.72 17.45 -17.75
C TYR A 258 6.90 15.95 -17.62
N GLU A 259 7.79 15.38 -18.43
CA GLU A 259 8.11 13.95 -18.38
C GLU A 259 8.66 13.57 -17.01
N PHE A 260 9.60 14.36 -16.47
CA PHE A 260 10.15 14.15 -15.14
C PHE A 260 9.07 14.23 -14.06
N SER A 261 8.21 15.24 -14.09
CA SER A 261 7.17 15.41 -13.06
C SER A 261 6.16 14.26 -13.07
N LEU A 262 5.85 13.74 -14.26
CA LEU A 262 5.00 12.58 -14.44
C LEU A 262 5.63 11.31 -13.87
N GLU A 263 6.89 11.03 -14.22
CA GLU A 263 7.60 9.86 -13.68
C GLU A 263 7.77 10.00 -12.16
N SER A 264 8.27 11.13 -11.66
CA SER A 264 8.41 11.39 -10.22
C SER A 264 7.08 11.26 -9.47
N ALA A 265 5.95 11.65 -10.06
CA ALA A 265 4.63 11.44 -9.48
C ALA A 265 4.19 9.98 -9.46
N ALA A 266 4.49 9.21 -10.50
CA ALA A 266 4.25 7.77 -10.47
C ALA A 266 5.06 7.11 -9.34
N PHE A 267 6.32 7.50 -9.19
CA PHE A 267 7.23 6.99 -8.15
C PHE A 267 6.89 7.44 -6.72
N SER A 268 6.42 8.68 -6.55
CA SER A 268 6.03 9.25 -5.25
C SER A 268 4.55 9.11 -4.94
N VAL A 269 3.83 8.43 -5.82
CA VAL A 269 2.47 7.93 -5.65
C VAL A 269 1.47 9.08 -5.53
N ASN A 270 1.77 10.14 -6.28
CA ASN A 270 1.01 11.37 -6.31
C ASN A 270 -0.06 11.28 -7.40
N VAL A 271 -1.19 10.66 -7.04
CA VAL A 271 -2.34 10.48 -7.95
C VAL A 271 -2.88 11.82 -8.45
N ALA A 272 -2.77 12.90 -7.68
CA ALA A 272 -3.23 14.22 -8.08
C ALA A 272 -2.45 14.81 -9.27
N CYS A 273 -1.14 14.50 -9.37
CA CYS A 273 -0.32 14.86 -10.52
C CYS A 273 -0.78 14.12 -11.79
N LEU A 274 -0.94 12.80 -11.69
CA LEU A 274 -1.36 11.96 -12.81
C LEU A 274 -2.74 12.39 -13.33
N ASP A 275 -3.68 12.61 -12.41
CA ASP A 275 -5.02 13.13 -12.71
C ASP A 275 -4.97 14.50 -13.41
N TYR A 276 -4.09 15.41 -12.96
CA TYR A 276 -3.89 16.71 -13.59
C TYR A 276 -3.45 16.59 -15.04
N PHE A 277 -2.44 15.76 -15.31
CA PHE A 277 -1.90 15.65 -16.67
C PHE A 277 -2.88 15.00 -17.64
N ILE A 278 -3.62 13.98 -17.20
CA ILE A 278 -4.63 13.31 -18.04
C ILE A 278 -5.83 14.22 -18.31
N ASN A 279 -6.38 14.85 -17.28
CA ASN A 279 -7.66 15.55 -17.40
C ASN A 279 -7.52 17.02 -17.80
N PHE A 280 -6.40 17.68 -17.46
CA PHE A 280 -6.27 19.13 -17.61
C PHE A 280 -5.19 19.55 -18.61
N CYS A 281 -4.08 18.80 -18.73
CA CYS A 281 -3.01 19.28 -19.61
C CYS A 281 -3.30 19.17 -21.10
N LYS A 282 -4.29 18.37 -21.57
CA LYS A 282 -4.68 18.19 -23.01
C LYS A 282 -3.54 17.95 -24.01
N ARG A 283 -2.28 17.91 -23.57
CA ARG A 283 -1.10 17.66 -24.37
C ARG A 283 -1.03 16.17 -24.59
N LYS A 284 -0.89 15.78 -25.85
CA LYS A 284 -0.65 14.42 -26.34
C LYS A 284 0.72 13.91 -25.86
N VAL A 285 0.94 13.81 -24.55
CA VAL A 285 2.05 13.00 -24.04
C VAL A 285 1.59 11.56 -24.22
N GLU A 286 2.12 10.89 -25.24
CA GLU A 286 1.91 9.46 -25.42
C GLU A 286 2.56 8.76 -24.23
N TYR A 287 1.77 8.03 -23.46
CA TYR A 287 2.13 7.58 -22.12
C TYR A 287 2.11 6.07 -22.04
N ASP A 288 3.27 5.48 -21.74
CA ASP A 288 3.41 4.03 -21.55
C ASP A 288 3.01 3.63 -20.12
N TYR A 289 1.70 3.49 -19.90
CA TYR A 289 1.15 3.03 -18.61
C TYR A 289 1.73 1.67 -18.19
N VAL A 290 1.99 0.78 -19.15
CA VAL A 290 2.56 -0.54 -18.90
C VAL A 290 4.00 -0.41 -18.42
N GLY A 291 4.82 0.38 -19.11
CA GLY A 291 6.20 0.67 -18.75
C GLY A 291 6.33 1.21 -17.33
N ILE A 292 5.49 2.15 -16.93
CA ILE A 292 5.52 2.72 -15.56
C ILE A 292 5.09 1.71 -14.50
N ILE A 293 4.06 0.90 -14.77
CA ILE A 293 3.69 -0.20 -13.87
C ILE A 293 4.87 -1.15 -13.72
N LYS A 294 5.51 -1.55 -14.82
CA LYS A 294 6.71 -2.41 -14.80
C LYS A 294 7.86 -1.77 -14.04
N ALA A 295 8.16 -0.50 -14.26
CA ALA A 295 9.23 0.19 -13.54
C ALA A 295 8.98 0.23 -12.03
N ASN A 296 7.73 0.44 -11.61
CA ASN A 296 7.34 0.35 -10.20
C ASN A 296 7.54 -1.06 -9.61
N PHE A 297 7.51 -2.12 -10.41
CA PHE A 297 7.75 -3.50 -9.96
C PHE A 297 9.22 -3.79 -9.66
N PHE A 298 10.15 -3.11 -10.33
CA PHE A 298 11.60 -3.35 -10.19
C PHE A 298 12.26 -2.52 -9.08
N LEU A 299 11.51 -1.64 -8.44
CA LEU A 299 12.04 -0.90 -7.30
C LEU A 299 12.09 -1.83 -6.10
N ASP A 300 13.28 -2.01 -5.53
CA ASP A 300 13.55 -2.74 -4.29
C ASP A 300 12.93 -2.05 -3.04
N ARG A 301 11.99 -1.12 -3.25
CA ARG A 301 11.17 -0.54 -2.21
C ARG A 301 10.02 -1.49 -1.98
N CYS A 302 10.00 -2.10 -0.80
CA CYS A 302 8.90 -2.93 -0.27
C CYS A 302 7.54 -2.19 -0.17
N ASP A 303 7.43 -1.00 -0.74
CA ASP A 303 6.30 -0.09 -0.77
C ASP A 303 5.72 -0.06 -2.19
N CYS A 304 5.11 -1.15 -2.62
CA CYS A 304 4.26 -1.14 -3.81
C CYS A 304 2.99 -0.35 -3.49
N GLU A 305 3.07 0.97 -3.56
CA GLU A 305 2.02 1.87 -3.12
C GLU A 305 0.81 1.78 -4.07
N GLN A 306 -0.21 1.09 -3.56
CA GLN A 306 -1.44 0.74 -4.25
C GLN A 306 -2.20 1.88 -4.96
N PRO A 307 -2.22 3.15 -4.48
CA PRO A 307 -2.99 4.20 -5.15
C PRO A 307 -2.57 4.49 -6.60
N CYS A 308 -1.27 4.59 -6.90
CA CYS A 308 -0.81 4.83 -8.27
C CYS A 308 -0.91 3.58 -9.14
N PHE A 309 -0.69 2.39 -8.57
CA PHE A 309 -0.95 1.14 -9.28
C PHE A 309 -2.40 1.08 -9.78
N ILE A 310 -3.38 1.33 -8.91
CA ILE A 310 -4.81 1.33 -9.29
C ILE A 310 -5.05 2.34 -10.41
N PHE A 311 -4.52 3.56 -10.27
CA PHE A 311 -4.71 4.61 -11.24
C PHE A 311 -4.23 4.19 -12.64
N HIS A 312 -2.98 3.72 -12.78
CA HIS A 312 -2.45 3.27 -14.06
C HIS A 312 -3.15 2.01 -14.57
N PHE A 313 -3.41 1.03 -13.70
CA PHE A 313 -4.05 -0.22 -14.07
C PHE A 313 -5.45 -0.01 -14.68
N MET A 314 -6.19 0.99 -14.21
CA MET A 314 -7.51 1.32 -14.74
C MET A 314 -7.48 1.85 -16.17
N LEU A 315 -6.35 2.40 -16.63
CA LEU A 315 -6.18 2.96 -17.96
C LEU A 315 -5.73 1.93 -19.00
N LEU A 316 -5.36 0.73 -18.56
CA LEU A 316 -4.94 -0.36 -19.43
C LEU A 316 -6.13 -1.03 -20.15
N ASN A 317 -5.88 -1.45 -21.39
CA ASN A 317 -6.79 -2.31 -22.12
C ASN A 317 -6.72 -3.77 -21.62
N SER A 318 -7.66 -4.62 -22.05
CA SER A 318 -7.76 -6.00 -21.55
C SER A 318 -6.53 -6.86 -21.86
N GLN A 319 -5.86 -6.62 -23.00
CA GLN A 319 -4.68 -7.36 -23.41
C GLN A 319 -3.48 -7.00 -22.55
N GLU A 320 -3.23 -5.70 -22.35
CA GLU A 320 -2.17 -5.19 -21.47
C GLU A 320 -2.32 -5.71 -20.03
N LYS A 321 -3.56 -5.75 -19.52
CA LYS A 321 -3.85 -6.32 -18.20
C LYS A 321 -3.47 -7.80 -18.15
N ALA A 322 -3.87 -8.59 -19.14
CA ALA A 322 -3.56 -10.02 -19.20
C ALA A 322 -2.06 -10.27 -19.28
N ASP A 323 -1.33 -9.49 -20.08
CA ASP A 323 0.11 -9.64 -20.25
C ASP A 323 0.87 -9.29 -18.97
N LEU A 324 0.44 -8.27 -18.21
CA LEU A 324 1.00 -8.00 -16.89
C LEU A 324 0.81 -9.15 -15.90
N PHE A 325 -0.35 -9.83 -15.91
CA PHE A 325 -0.57 -11.01 -15.06
C PHE A 325 0.29 -12.20 -15.46
N ARG A 326 0.57 -12.37 -16.76
CA ARG A 326 1.43 -13.45 -17.27
C ARG A 326 2.91 -13.18 -16.96
N GLU A 327 3.36 -11.94 -17.14
CA GLU A 327 4.76 -11.55 -16.98
C GLU A 327 5.13 -11.35 -15.51
N PHE A 328 4.23 -10.77 -14.70
CA PHE A 328 4.46 -10.45 -13.28
C PHE A 328 3.39 -10.98 -12.33
N PRO A 329 3.05 -12.29 -12.36
CA PRO A 329 1.91 -12.85 -11.63
C PRO A 329 1.98 -12.60 -10.12
N LYS A 330 3.17 -12.75 -9.52
CA LYS A 330 3.35 -12.57 -8.07
C LYS A 330 3.07 -11.12 -7.62
N ILE A 331 3.52 -10.15 -8.41
CA ILE A 331 3.41 -8.73 -8.08
C ILE A 331 1.99 -8.25 -8.32
N MET A 332 1.40 -8.63 -9.45
CA MET A 332 0.00 -8.35 -9.79
C MET A 332 -0.95 -8.89 -8.73
N VAL A 333 -0.83 -10.17 -8.36
CA VAL A 333 -1.64 -10.76 -7.28
C VAL A 333 -1.42 -10.02 -5.97
N SER A 334 -0.18 -9.65 -5.62
CA SER A 334 0.09 -8.91 -4.37
C SER A 334 -0.61 -7.55 -4.32
N HIS A 335 -0.77 -6.85 -5.45
CA HIS A 335 -1.58 -5.63 -5.53
C HIS A 335 -3.08 -5.92 -5.41
N PHE A 336 -3.55 -6.95 -6.10
CA PHE A 336 -4.96 -7.32 -6.08
C PHE A 336 -5.43 -7.91 -4.75
N LEU A 337 -4.54 -8.47 -3.92
CA LEU A 337 -4.88 -8.90 -2.56
C LEU A 337 -4.99 -7.73 -1.56
N GLN A 338 -4.60 -6.52 -1.95
CA GLN A 338 -4.77 -5.33 -1.12
C GLN A 338 -6.12 -4.65 -1.38
N TRP A 339 -6.68 -4.00 -0.38
CA TRP A 339 -7.91 -3.22 -0.44
C TRP A 339 -7.69 -1.86 -1.11
N PRO A 340 -8.50 -1.46 -2.11
CA PRO A 340 -9.81 -2.01 -2.45
C PRO A 340 -9.80 -3.14 -3.49
N LEU A 341 -8.68 -3.40 -4.18
CA LEU A 341 -8.63 -4.36 -5.29
C LEU A 341 -8.96 -5.80 -4.88
N SER A 342 -8.84 -6.15 -3.60
CA SER A 342 -9.30 -7.43 -3.07
C SER A 342 -10.79 -7.66 -3.30
N GLN A 343 -11.61 -6.61 -3.33
CA GLN A 343 -13.02 -6.73 -3.71
C GLN A 343 -13.15 -7.08 -5.20
N THR A 344 -12.42 -6.37 -6.07
CA THR A 344 -12.37 -6.67 -7.51
C THR A 344 -11.88 -8.09 -7.75
N PHE A 345 -10.92 -8.57 -6.95
CA PHE A 345 -10.45 -9.93 -6.99
C PHE A 345 -11.60 -10.88 -6.69
N LEU A 346 -12.22 -10.72 -5.52
CA LEU A 346 -13.29 -11.61 -5.06
C LEU A 346 -14.40 -11.78 -6.10
N GLU A 347 -14.83 -10.69 -6.73
CA GLU A 347 -15.91 -10.73 -7.72
C GLU A 347 -15.50 -11.26 -9.10
N ASN A 348 -14.20 -11.31 -9.38
CA ASN A 348 -13.66 -11.82 -10.64
C ASN A 348 -12.67 -12.96 -10.40
N ALA A 349 -12.86 -13.74 -9.32
CA ALA A 349 -11.90 -14.71 -8.84
C ALA A 349 -11.50 -15.70 -9.95
N GLU A 350 -12.47 -16.26 -10.66
CA GLU A 350 -12.24 -17.19 -11.76
C GLU A 350 -11.47 -16.55 -12.93
N LYS A 351 -11.87 -15.35 -13.37
CA LYS A 351 -11.19 -14.64 -14.46
C LYS A 351 -9.74 -14.32 -14.11
N ILE A 352 -9.48 -13.84 -12.89
CA ILE A 352 -8.12 -13.56 -12.42
C ILE A 352 -7.33 -14.88 -12.30
N TRP A 353 -7.97 -15.94 -11.81
CA TRP A 353 -7.35 -17.26 -11.70
C TRP A 353 -6.88 -17.83 -13.05
N ILE A 354 -7.64 -17.58 -14.12
CA ILE A 354 -7.26 -17.94 -15.50
C ILE A 354 -6.06 -17.13 -16.00
N LEU A 355 -5.92 -15.87 -15.57
CA LEU A 355 -4.79 -15.03 -15.97
C LEU A 355 -3.48 -15.42 -15.28
N ILE A 356 -3.55 -16.10 -14.14
CA ILE A 356 -2.38 -16.53 -13.37
C ILE A 356 -1.84 -17.84 -13.95
N PRO A 357 -0.55 -17.89 -14.38
CA PRO A 357 0.04 -19.13 -14.88
C PRO A 357 0.03 -20.23 -13.81
N ASP A 358 -0.21 -21.48 -14.22
CA ASP A 358 -0.42 -22.62 -13.30
C ASP A 358 0.71 -22.80 -12.29
N GLN A 359 1.97 -22.60 -12.69
CA GLN A 359 3.13 -22.68 -11.81
C GLN A 359 3.13 -21.67 -10.63
N PHE A 360 2.24 -20.67 -10.64
CA PHE A 360 2.11 -19.68 -9.58
C PHE A 360 0.82 -19.83 -8.76
N LYS A 361 -0.13 -20.69 -9.15
CA LYS A 361 -1.42 -20.86 -8.47
C LYS A 361 -1.25 -21.30 -7.01
N TYR A 362 -0.44 -22.33 -6.76
CA TYR A 362 -0.12 -22.72 -5.37
C TYR A 362 0.50 -21.56 -4.57
N TRP A 363 1.32 -20.71 -5.20
CA TRP A 363 1.95 -19.56 -4.54
C TRP A 363 0.92 -18.51 -4.11
N VAL A 364 -0.13 -18.28 -4.91
CA VAL A 364 -1.21 -17.35 -4.58
C VAL A 364 -1.94 -17.80 -3.32
N LEU A 365 -2.30 -19.08 -3.24
CA LEU A 365 -2.89 -19.67 -2.04
C LEU A 365 -1.93 -19.46 -0.85
N LEU A 366 -0.67 -19.85 -0.97
CA LEU A 366 0.33 -19.67 0.09
C LEU A 366 0.46 -18.21 0.54
N LYS A 367 0.38 -17.25 -0.38
CA LYS A 367 0.46 -15.82 -0.08
C LYS A 367 -0.75 -15.36 0.73
N ILE A 368 -1.98 -15.70 0.32
CA ILE A 368 -3.20 -15.36 1.06
C ILE A 368 -3.17 -15.96 2.46
N PHE A 369 -2.84 -17.24 2.55
CA PHE A 369 -2.72 -17.96 3.81
C PHE A 369 -1.65 -17.35 4.73
N GLY A 370 -0.50 -16.99 4.16
CA GLY A 370 0.57 -16.30 4.86
C GLY A 370 0.11 -14.95 5.42
N ILE A 371 -0.65 -14.16 4.66
CA ILE A 371 -1.20 -12.88 5.12
C ILE A 371 -2.20 -13.09 6.27
N LEU A 372 -3.16 -14.02 6.10
CA LEU A 372 -4.23 -14.26 7.09
C LEU A 372 -3.69 -14.70 8.45
N PHE A 373 -2.59 -15.45 8.47
CA PHE A 373 -2.11 -16.11 9.69
C PHE A 373 -0.66 -15.75 10.04
N HIS A 374 -0.11 -14.64 9.50
CA HIS A 374 1.29 -14.27 9.76
C HIS A 374 1.61 -14.13 11.26
N GLU A 375 0.66 -13.66 12.06
CA GLU A 375 0.79 -13.52 13.53
C GLU A 375 0.51 -14.81 14.30
N THR A 376 -0.02 -15.83 13.64
CA THR A 376 -0.46 -17.05 14.32
C THR A 376 0.76 -17.87 14.77
N PRO A 377 0.92 -18.12 16.08
CA PRO A 377 2.05 -18.90 16.62
C PRO A 377 2.15 -20.32 16.06
N LEU A 378 1.04 -20.84 15.51
CA LEU A 378 0.94 -22.16 14.89
C LEU A 378 1.78 -22.31 13.61
N LEU A 379 2.09 -21.21 12.91
CA LEU A 379 2.86 -21.23 11.66
C LEU A 379 4.36 -20.99 11.82
N ASN A 380 4.74 -20.34 12.91
CA ASN A 380 6.11 -19.95 13.24
C ASN A 380 7.17 -21.09 13.12
N PRO A 381 6.85 -22.36 13.43
CA PRO A 381 7.86 -23.40 13.30
C PRO A 381 8.17 -23.81 11.85
N VAL A 382 7.28 -23.52 10.89
CA VAL A 382 7.49 -23.80 9.45
C VAL A 382 8.22 -22.64 8.75
N THR A 383 8.11 -21.42 9.29
CA THR A 383 8.71 -20.20 8.72
C THR A 383 10.19 -20.01 9.06
N GLY A 384 10.68 -20.61 10.16
CA GLY A 384 12.05 -20.42 10.65
C GLY A 384 13.14 -21.25 9.97
N SER A 385 12.82 -22.32 9.24
CA SER A 385 13.81 -23.29 8.75
C SER A 385 14.01 -23.33 7.23
N GLY A 386 13.57 -22.32 6.49
CA GLY A 386 13.90 -22.23 5.06
C GLY A 386 13.01 -21.27 4.29
N GLY A 387 13.34 -19.98 4.31
CA GLY A 387 13.03 -18.96 3.28
C GLY A 387 11.57 -18.63 2.92
N ILE A 388 10.61 -19.53 3.14
CA ILE A 388 9.30 -19.54 2.46
C ILE A 388 8.34 -18.43 2.94
N LEU A 389 8.63 -17.74 4.04
CA LEU A 389 7.80 -16.62 4.53
C LEU A 389 8.59 -15.34 4.87
N SER A 390 9.91 -15.43 5.06
CA SER A 390 10.77 -14.26 5.37
C SER A 390 10.88 -13.30 4.18
N ASP A 391 10.96 -13.82 2.96
CA ASP A 391 11.07 -13.01 1.74
C ASP A 391 9.69 -12.63 1.16
N TYR A 392 8.61 -13.18 1.73
CA TYR A 392 7.26 -13.09 1.17
C TYR A 392 6.36 -12.11 1.92
N LEU A 393 6.80 -11.62 3.08
CA LEU A 393 6.14 -10.59 3.85
C LEU A 393 6.97 -9.32 3.68
N GLY A 394 6.77 -8.61 2.57
CA GLY A 394 7.24 -7.23 2.45
C GLY A 394 6.57 -6.41 3.55
N PHE A 395 7.29 -6.13 4.61
CA PHE A 395 6.80 -5.47 5.82
C PHE A 395 6.84 -3.96 5.61
N ASN A 396 5.80 -3.46 4.94
CA ASN A 396 5.28 -2.10 5.09
C ASN A 396 3.75 -2.15 4.89
N SER A 397 3.06 -2.59 5.95
CA SER A 397 1.61 -2.72 6.15
C SER A 397 0.76 -2.62 4.85
N PRO A 398 0.76 -3.63 3.98
CA PRO A 398 -0.21 -3.73 2.91
C PRO A 398 -1.63 -3.62 3.48
N ILE A 399 -2.51 -2.90 2.77
CA ILE A 399 -3.85 -2.57 3.26
C ILE A 399 -4.74 -3.77 2.99
N HIS A 400 -4.69 -4.80 3.83
CA HIS A 400 -5.54 -5.98 3.63
C HIS A 400 -6.88 -5.84 4.35
N ASN A 401 -7.92 -6.36 3.70
CA ASN A 401 -9.18 -6.65 4.35
C ASN A 401 -9.24 -8.17 4.60
N VAL A 402 -9.21 -8.56 5.88
CA VAL A 402 -9.15 -9.98 6.30
C VAL A 402 -10.33 -10.76 5.74
N GLU A 403 -11.52 -10.17 5.78
CA GLU A 403 -12.75 -10.81 5.28
C GLU A 403 -12.68 -11.05 3.77
N HIS A 404 -12.21 -10.07 3.00
CA HIS A 404 -12.01 -10.26 1.57
C HIS A 404 -11.02 -11.40 1.30
N LEU A 405 -9.90 -11.44 2.03
CA LEU A 405 -8.89 -12.48 1.85
C LEU A 405 -9.41 -13.89 2.19
N ARG A 406 -10.23 -14.04 3.23
CA ARG A 406 -10.88 -15.32 3.55
C ARG A 406 -11.80 -15.77 2.42
N ARG A 407 -12.63 -14.86 1.91
CA ARG A 407 -13.57 -15.17 0.82
C ARG A 407 -12.84 -15.46 -0.49
N ILE A 408 -11.77 -14.72 -0.80
CA ILE A 408 -10.90 -15.02 -1.95
C ILE A 408 -10.26 -16.40 -1.78
N TRP A 409 -9.74 -16.73 -0.59
CA TRP A 409 -9.18 -18.06 -0.32
C TRP A 409 -10.19 -19.17 -0.61
N ILE A 410 -11.41 -19.06 -0.07
CA ILE A 410 -12.46 -20.07 -0.26
C ILE A 410 -12.81 -20.20 -1.75
N ALA A 411 -13.07 -19.08 -2.43
CA ALA A 411 -13.42 -19.07 -3.85
C ALA A 411 -12.30 -19.66 -4.72
N LEU A 412 -11.04 -19.31 -4.46
CA LEU A 412 -9.90 -19.88 -5.16
C LEU A 412 -9.72 -21.37 -4.85
N TRP A 413 -9.94 -21.78 -3.61
CA TRP A 413 -9.83 -23.18 -3.21
C TRP A 413 -10.83 -24.05 -3.96
N GLU A 414 -12.08 -23.60 -4.10
CA GLU A 414 -13.14 -24.31 -4.84
C GLU A 414 -12.75 -24.56 -6.31
N ILE A 415 -12.14 -23.58 -6.97
CA ILE A 415 -11.77 -23.66 -8.40
C ILE A 415 -10.33 -24.17 -8.63
N SER A 416 -9.57 -24.44 -7.57
CA SER A 416 -8.18 -24.92 -7.67
C SER A 416 -8.11 -26.40 -8.00
N LEU A 417 -7.09 -26.79 -8.76
CA LEU A 417 -6.76 -28.19 -8.97
C LEU A 417 -6.30 -28.84 -7.66
N ASP A 418 -6.59 -30.12 -7.49
CA ASP A 418 -6.15 -30.87 -6.31
C ASP A 418 -4.63 -30.94 -6.19
N SER A 419 -3.89 -30.87 -7.30
CA SER A 419 -2.43 -30.76 -7.31
C SER A 419 -1.93 -29.50 -6.59
N ASP A 420 -2.55 -28.34 -6.83
CA ASP A 420 -2.22 -27.08 -6.17
C ASP A 420 -2.55 -27.12 -4.68
N LYS A 421 -3.74 -27.63 -4.35
CA LYS A 421 -4.17 -27.83 -2.95
C LYS A 421 -3.21 -28.74 -2.21
N LEU A 422 -2.84 -29.88 -2.80
CA LEU A 422 -1.91 -30.84 -2.21
C LEU A 422 -0.54 -30.22 -1.91
N LEU A 423 -0.03 -29.32 -2.76
CA LEU A 423 1.21 -28.60 -2.49
C LEU A 423 1.10 -27.75 -1.23
N VAL A 424 0.01 -26.98 -1.09
CA VAL A 424 -0.26 -26.15 0.08
C VAL A 424 -0.40 -27.00 1.35
N LEU A 425 -1.23 -28.04 1.28
CA LEU A 425 -1.51 -28.93 2.40
C LEU A 425 -0.25 -29.64 2.89
N ASN A 426 0.59 -30.16 2.00
CA ASN A 426 1.80 -30.87 2.39
C ASN A 426 2.92 -29.93 2.84
N LYS A 427 3.13 -28.79 2.17
CA LYS A 427 4.22 -27.87 2.50
C LYS A 427 3.98 -27.12 3.80
N ILE A 428 2.72 -26.73 4.07
CA ILE A 428 2.39 -25.90 5.22
C ILE A 428 1.51 -26.64 6.21
N VAL A 429 0.34 -27.12 5.81
CA VAL A 429 -0.69 -27.57 6.77
C VAL A 429 -0.29 -28.81 7.54
N PHE A 430 0.04 -29.91 6.86
CA PHE A 430 0.50 -31.12 7.54
C PHE A 430 1.86 -30.94 8.18
N LYS A 431 2.71 -30.09 7.61
CA LYS A 431 4.00 -29.77 8.21
C LYS A 431 3.82 -29.03 9.54
N SER A 432 2.88 -28.10 9.65
CA SER A 432 2.59 -27.35 10.88
C SER A 432 1.93 -28.24 11.94
N ILE A 433 0.96 -29.09 11.56
CA ILE A 433 0.32 -30.07 12.45
C ILE A 433 1.38 -30.99 13.07
N THR A 434 2.29 -31.49 12.24
CA THR A 434 3.36 -32.40 12.68
C THR A 434 4.60 -31.67 13.18
N HIS A 435 4.57 -30.33 13.27
CA HIS A 435 5.74 -29.57 13.66
C HIS A 435 5.99 -29.65 15.17
N SER A 436 6.89 -30.54 15.55
CA SER A 436 7.63 -30.51 16.81
C SER A 436 8.58 -31.71 16.82
N LYS A 437 9.88 -31.48 17.05
CA LYS A 437 10.85 -32.58 17.25
C LYS A 437 10.54 -33.41 18.51
N ARG A 438 9.67 -32.92 19.41
CA ARG A 438 9.38 -33.52 20.73
C ARG A 438 8.15 -34.43 20.77
N TYR A 439 7.42 -34.62 19.66
CA TYR A 439 6.18 -35.42 19.64
C TYR A 439 6.28 -36.59 18.66
N ARG A 440 7.26 -37.49 18.88
CA ARG A 440 7.49 -38.66 18.02
C ARG A 440 6.26 -39.57 17.98
N GLU A 441 5.62 -39.80 19.12
CA GLU A 441 4.38 -40.58 19.25
C GLU A 441 3.26 -40.00 18.40
N PHE A 442 2.94 -38.71 18.57
CA PHE A 442 1.91 -38.05 17.76
C PHE A 442 2.20 -38.19 16.26
N ARG A 443 3.45 -38.03 15.80
CA ARG A 443 3.80 -38.18 14.37
C ARG A 443 3.57 -39.59 13.86
N THR A 444 3.88 -40.60 14.66
CA THR A 444 3.60 -42.00 14.32
C THR A 444 2.10 -42.22 14.22
N TYR A 445 1.34 -41.84 15.25
CA TYR A 445 -0.12 -42.00 15.26
C TYR A 445 -0.81 -41.17 14.18
N PHE A 446 -0.33 -39.97 13.87
CA PHE A 446 -0.90 -39.14 12.81
C PHE A 446 -0.81 -39.82 11.44
N LYS A 447 0.24 -40.64 11.22
CA LYS A 447 0.39 -41.43 9.99
C LYS A 447 -0.42 -42.71 10.01
N THR A 448 -0.57 -43.37 11.16
CA THR A 448 -1.17 -44.71 11.25
C THR A 448 -2.66 -44.72 11.65
N SER A 449 -3.17 -43.68 12.31
CA SER A 449 -4.56 -43.58 12.81
C SER A 449 -5.60 -43.30 11.72
N GLY A 450 -5.17 -43.03 10.48
CA GLY A 450 -6.07 -42.56 9.42
C GLY A 450 -6.48 -41.08 9.54
N LEU A 451 -6.12 -40.38 10.63
CA LEU A 451 -6.45 -38.96 10.82
C LEU A 451 -5.93 -38.11 9.67
N ARG A 452 -4.69 -38.34 9.20
CA ARG A 452 -4.11 -37.61 8.07
C ARG A 452 -4.96 -37.78 6.80
N GLN A 453 -5.41 -38.98 6.49
CA GLN A 453 -6.20 -39.27 5.30
C GLN A 453 -7.59 -38.63 5.39
N LYS A 454 -8.23 -38.67 6.56
CA LYS A 454 -9.52 -38.01 6.80
C LYS A 454 -9.41 -36.49 6.67
N LEU A 455 -8.39 -35.89 7.31
CA LEU A 455 -8.11 -34.47 7.17
C LEU A 455 -7.75 -34.08 5.72
N LEU A 456 -7.00 -34.92 5.00
CA LEU A 456 -6.69 -34.68 3.60
C LEU A 456 -7.97 -34.62 2.75
N ARG A 457 -8.86 -35.60 2.90
CA ARG A 457 -10.15 -35.62 2.19
C ARG A 457 -10.99 -34.39 2.52
N LEU A 458 -11.12 -34.06 3.81
CA LEU A 458 -11.84 -32.86 4.26
C LEU A 458 -11.24 -31.57 3.67
N PHE A 459 -9.92 -31.41 3.74
CA PHE A 459 -9.27 -30.18 3.29
C PHE A 459 -9.27 -30.04 1.76
N LEU A 460 -9.26 -31.13 1.00
CA LEU A 460 -9.39 -31.05 -0.46
C LEU A 460 -10.78 -30.56 -0.89
N SER A 461 -11.83 -30.98 -0.18
CA SER A 461 -13.22 -30.59 -0.47
C SER A 461 -13.66 -29.32 0.22
N ASN A 462 -13.00 -28.87 1.29
CA ASN A 462 -13.41 -27.72 2.09
C ASN A 462 -12.21 -26.83 2.48
N GLY A 463 -12.07 -25.71 1.78
CA GLY A 463 -11.03 -24.71 2.04
C GLY A 463 -11.25 -23.91 3.32
N GLU A 464 -12.51 -23.76 3.77
CA GLU A 464 -12.85 -23.08 5.03
C GLU A 464 -12.37 -23.89 6.23
N ALA A 465 -12.48 -25.22 6.19
CA ALA A 465 -11.94 -26.10 7.22
C ALA A 465 -10.42 -25.92 7.41
N VAL A 466 -9.69 -25.59 6.33
CA VAL A 466 -8.26 -25.26 6.44
C VAL A 466 -8.05 -23.96 7.23
N LEU A 467 -8.89 -22.95 7.03
CA LEU A 467 -8.81 -21.68 7.76
C LEU A 467 -9.16 -21.88 9.25
N GLU A 468 -10.25 -22.60 9.55
CA GLU A 468 -10.72 -22.89 10.92
C GLU A 468 -9.63 -23.55 11.78
N LEU A 469 -8.79 -24.40 11.17
CA LEU A 469 -7.66 -25.03 11.88
C LEU A 469 -6.71 -24.00 12.52
N TYR A 470 -6.55 -22.82 11.91
CA TYR A 470 -5.60 -21.80 12.35
C TYR A 470 -6.20 -20.66 13.15
N GLU A 471 -7.52 -20.63 13.32
CA GLU A 471 -8.21 -19.67 14.19
C GLU A 471 -8.05 -20.02 15.67
N GLY A 472 -7.91 -21.31 15.99
CA GLY A 472 -7.80 -21.75 17.38
C GLY A 472 -6.46 -21.40 18.03
N GLU A 473 -6.48 -21.22 19.37
CA GLU A 473 -5.31 -20.85 20.16
C GLU A 473 -4.15 -21.86 20.10
N THR A 474 -4.46 -23.14 19.86
CA THR A 474 -3.50 -24.24 19.87
C THR A 474 -3.90 -25.28 18.84
N MET A 475 -2.90 -25.89 18.18
CA MET A 475 -3.13 -26.96 17.22
C MET A 475 -3.98 -28.10 17.81
N LYS A 476 -3.80 -28.44 19.09
CA LYS A 476 -4.62 -29.46 19.77
C LYS A 476 -6.10 -29.05 19.82
N LYS A 477 -6.41 -27.87 20.36
CA LYS A 477 -7.79 -27.37 20.45
C LYS A 477 -8.42 -27.25 19.07
N SER A 478 -7.68 -26.70 18.09
CA SER A 478 -8.16 -26.55 16.72
C SER A 478 -8.49 -27.91 16.10
N LEU A 479 -7.60 -28.91 16.21
CA LEU A 479 -7.84 -30.25 15.68
C LEU A 479 -9.03 -30.92 16.36
N ARG A 480 -9.17 -30.79 17.69
CA ARG A 480 -10.34 -31.35 18.40
C ARG A 480 -11.64 -30.70 17.92
N SER A 481 -11.67 -29.37 17.83
CA SER A 481 -12.84 -28.62 17.35
C SER A 481 -13.21 -29.04 15.93
N LEU A 482 -12.20 -29.17 15.06
CA LEU A 482 -12.40 -29.50 13.65
C LEU A 482 -12.88 -30.94 13.45
N VAL A 483 -12.28 -31.91 14.15
CA VAL A 483 -12.72 -33.31 14.09
C VAL A 483 -14.10 -33.48 14.73
N SER A 484 -14.39 -32.81 15.85
CA SER A 484 -15.72 -32.81 16.46
C SER A 484 -16.80 -32.27 15.50
N LYS A 485 -16.48 -31.21 14.74
CA LYS A 485 -17.43 -30.57 13.83
C LYS A 485 -17.66 -31.35 12.53
N TYR A 486 -16.60 -31.87 11.91
CA TYR A 486 -16.66 -32.46 10.57
C TYR A 486 -16.58 -33.98 10.54
N MET A 487 -16.19 -34.62 11.65
CA MET A 487 -16.01 -36.07 11.77
C MET A 487 -16.51 -36.55 13.16
N PRO A 488 -17.75 -36.22 13.55
CA PRO A 488 -18.24 -36.47 14.91
C PRO A 488 -18.23 -37.96 15.29
N GLU A 489 -18.52 -38.84 14.32
CA GLU A 489 -18.53 -40.31 14.51
C GLU A 489 -17.16 -40.87 14.89
N ASP A 490 -16.08 -40.23 14.45
CA ASP A 490 -14.71 -40.67 14.68
C ASP A 490 -14.01 -39.91 15.81
N PHE A 491 -14.68 -38.92 16.40
CA PHE A 491 -14.04 -37.95 17.28
C PHE A 491 -13.40 -38.60 18.50
N GLU A 492 -14.14 -39.45 19.22
CA GLU A 492 -13.64 -40.11 20.43
C GLU A 492 -12.43 -41.00 20.16
N ASP A 493 -12.47 -41.77 19.05
CA ASP A 493 -11.37 -42.66 18.67
C ASP A 493 -10.12 -41.87 18.25
N LEU A 494 -10.29 -40.87 17.38
CA LEU A 494 -9.20 -40.04 16.88
C LEU A 494 -8.60 -39.15 17.96
N ASP A 495 -9.42 -38.61 18.88
CA ASP A 495 -8.92 -37.86 20.02
C ASP A 495 -8.10 -38.75 20.94
N ARG A 496 -8.66 -39.90 21.35
CA ARG A 496 -7.98 -40.82 22.27
C ARG A 496 -6.67 -41.36 21.67
N ARG A 497 -6.67 -41.80 20.41
CA ARG A 497 -5.52 -42.45 19.75
C ARG A 497 -4.49 -41.49 19.18
N CYS A 498 -4.85 -40.25 18.89
CA CYS A 498 -3.96 -39.33 18.18
C CYS A 498 -3.91 -37.93 18.80
N ILE A 499 -5.03 -37.20 18.86
CA ILE A 499 -5.01 -35.77 19.20
C ILE A 499 -4.66 -35.54 20.68
N SER A 500 -4.99 -36.47 21.57
CA SER A 500 -4.64 -36.42 23.00
C SER A 500 -3.12 -36.33 23.23
N PHE A 501 -2.32 -36.96 22.36
CA PHE A 501 -0.85 -36.97 22.40
C PHE A 501 -0.19 -35.65 21.98
N LEU A 502 -0.94 -34.72 21.36
CA LEU A 502 -0.47 -33.35 21.20
C LEU A 502 -0.40 -32.68 22.58
N LYS A 503 0.81 -32.33 23.03
CA LYS A 503 0.97 -31.48 24.21
C LYS A 503 0.64 -30.04 23.86
N THR A 504 -0.09 -29.37 24.75
CA THR A 504 -0.42 -27.95 24.63
C THR A 504 0.89 -27.15 24.61
N GLN A 505 1.12 -26.33 23.57
CA GLN A 505 2.26 -25.42 23.56
C GLN A 505 2.19 -24.52 24.81
N THR A 506 3.25 -24.51 25.62
CA THR A 506 3.28 -23.75 26.88
C THR A 506 3.22 -22.26 26.61
N LYS A 507 2.56 -21.50 27.49
CA LYS A 507 2.48 -20.02 27.42
C LYS A 507 3.87 -19.39 27.24
N ARG A 508 4.89 -19.95 27.92
CA ARG A 508 6.30 -19.52 27.82
C ARG A 508 6.88 -19.66 26.42
N TYR A 509 6.61 -20.77 25.72
CA TYR A 509 7.06 -20.96 24.33
C TYR A 509 6.38 -19.94 23.39
N ARG A 510 5.08 -19.70 23.56
CA ARG A 510 4.35 -18.70 22.76
C ARG A 510 4.87 -17.29 22.98
N MET A 511 5.12 -16.90 24.23
CA MET A 511 5.69 -15.58 24.54
C MET A 511 7.10 -15.42 23.96
N LYS A 512 7.95 -16.46 24.02
CA LYS A 512 9.27 -16.44 23.39
C LYS A 512 9.15 -16.25 21.88
N MET A 513 8.29 -17.02 21.22
CA MET A 513 8.06 -16.96 19.77
C MET A 513 7.47 -15.60 19.32
N LYS A 514 6.51 -15.05 20.07
CA LYS A 514 5.94 -13.71 19.84
C LYS A 514 7.00 -12.62 20.02
N LYS A 515 7.86 -12.74 21.04
CA LYS A 515 8.96 -11.81 21.29
C LYS A 515 9.99 -11.82 20.15
N GLU A 516 10.44 -13.00 19.71
CA GLU A 516 11.37 -13.13 18.59
C GLU A 516 10.79 -12.57 17.27
N MET A 517 9.48 -12.74 17.05
CA MET A 517 8.79 -12.15 15.90
C MET A 517 8.74 -10.62 16.01
N ASN A 518 8.32 -10.09 17.15
CA ASN A 518 8.29 -8.65 17.40
C ASN A 518 9.68 -8.03 17.25
N GLU A 519 10.74 -8.71 17.69
CA GLU A 519 12.13 -8.26 17.51
C GLU A 519 12.56 -8.28 16.04
N LYS A 520 12.17 -9.30 15.25
CA LYS A 520 12.44 -9.35 13.80
C LYS A 520 11.70 -8.24 13.06
N ILE A 521 10.41 -8.05 13.35
CA ILE A 521 9.59 -6.94 12.82
C ILE A 521 10.23 -5.62 13.21
N TYR A 522 10.58 -5.43 14.49
CA TYR A 522 11.21 -4.20 14.98
C TYR A 522 12.56 -3.92 14.30
N CYS A 523 13.42 -4.93 14.14
CA CYS A 523 14.70 -4.78 13.45
C CYS A 523 14.53 -4.44 11.97
N HIS A 524 13.56 -5.05 11.29
CA HIS A 524 13.24 -4.78 9.89
C HIS A 524 12.65 -3.37 9.73
N ASN A 525 11.67 -3.00 10.56
CA ASN A 525 11.08 -1.67 10.62
C ASN A 525 12.13 -0.59 10.92
N ARG A 526 13.11 -0.87 11.78
CA ARG A 526 14.22 0.06 12.07
C ARG A 526 15.14 0.26 10.86
N ARG A 527 15.32 -0.75 9.98
CA ARG A 527 16.05 -0.60 8.71
C ARG A 527 15.24 0.24 7.72
N ALA A 528 13.94 -0.02 7.57
CA ALA A 528 13.05 0.78 6.72
C ALA A 528 12.93 2.26 7.18
N MET A 529 12.84 2.50 8.49
CA MET A 529 12.74 3.86 9.05
C MET A 529 14.02 4.69 8.91
N ARG A 530 15.19 4.09 8.67
CA ARG A 530 16.43 4.86 8.43
C ARG A 530 16.38 5.65 7.11
N TYR A 531 15.51 5.29 6.18
CA TYR A 531 15.40 5.91 4.85
C TYR A 531 14.51 7.17 4.81
N HIS A 532 13.77 7.49 5.87
CA HIS A 532 12.81 8.62 5.87
C HIS A 532 13.33 9.92 6.48
N ARG A 533 14.64 10.07 6.71
CA ARG A 533 15.19 11.40 6.99
C ARG A 533 15.00 12.28 5.75
N ARG A 534 14.51 13.50 5.95
CA ARG A 534 14.32 14.48 4.89
C ARG A 534 15.66 14.93 4.35
N ARG A 535 16.20 14.14 3.44
CA ARG A 535 17.39 14.52 2.69
C ARG A 535 16.99 15.67 1.74
N PRO A 536 17.86 16.65 1.53
CA PRO A 536 17.61 17.70 0.56
C PRO A 536 17.68 17.13 -0.87
N ASN A 537 16.85 17.67 -1.77
CA ASN A 537 16.81 17.39 -3.19
C ASN A 537 18.03 18.04 -3.87
N PRO A 538 18.80 17.31 -4.70
CA PRO A 538 19.89 17.90 -5.47
C PRO A 538 19.34 18.90 -6.49
N LEU A 539 20.07 19.98 -6.72
CA LEU A 539 19.80 21.01 -7.70
C LEU A 539 21.03 21.22 -8.58
N HIS A 540 20.79 21.34 -9.88
CA HIS A 540 21.80 21.71 -10.86
C HIS A 540 22.15 23.20 -10.72
N GLU A 541 23.42 23.54 -10.89
CA GLU A 541 23.92 24.89 -10.67
C GLU A 541 23.26 25.93 -11.60
N ASN A 542 22.98 25.56 -12.85
CA ASN A 542 22.21 26.38 -13.79
C ASN A 542 20.83 26.77 -13.25
N PHE A 543 20.12 25.86 -12.60
CA PHE A 543 18.83 26.15 -12.00
C PHE A 543 19.00 27.11 -10.82
N LEU A 544 19.96 26.85 -9.93
CA LEU A 544 20.22 27.74 -8.79
C LEU A 544 20.61 29.17 -9.24
N ASN A 545 21.47 29.28 -10.25
CA ASN A 545 21.86 30.55 -10.84
C ASN A 545 20.68 31.25 -11.51
N PHE A 546 19.77 30.51 -12.16
CA PHE A 546 18.54 31.06 -12.70
C PHE A 546 17.65 31.63 -11.58
N ILE A 547 17.47 30.90 -10.47
CA ILE A 547 16.71 31.33 -9.29
C ILE A 547 17.31 32.60 -8.67
N ARG A 548 18.64 32.67 -8.52
CA ARG A 548 19.33 33.86 -7.99
C ARG A 548 19.10 35.11 -8.84
N LYS A 549 18.98 34.96 -10.16
CA LYS A 549 18.63 36.06 -11.08
C LYS A 549 17.15 36.50 -10.99
N GLN A 550 16.31 35.80 -10.24
CA GLN A 550 14.88 36.12 -10.04
C GLN A 550 14.59 36.80 -8.71
N MET A 551 15.58 36.87 -7.84
CA MET A 551 15.56 37.59 -6.57
C MET A 551 16.08 39.00 -6.81
#